data_AF-A0A9E4YYJ0-F1
#
_entry.id   AF-A0A9E4YYJ0-F1
#
_cell.length_a   1.000
_cell.length_b   1.000
_cell.length_c   1.000
_cell.angle_alpha   90.00
_cell.angle_beta   90.00
_cell.angle_gamma   90.00
#
_symmetry.space_group_name_H-M   'P 1'
#
loop_
_entity.id
_entity.type
_entity.pdbx_description
1 polymer ?
#
loop_
_entity_poly.entity_id
_entity_poly.type
_entity_poly.pdbx_seq_one_letter_code
_entity_poly.pdbx_strand_id
1 'polypeptide(L)'
;TGALVVYCGVEPHKTNDAVKTIVQEFQGMHEAPSEQELNKAREYSKGTLLLRMEDTRAVASWLGAQELLQENVRTPDEVVGLLDAVEPSDIARVANTYLDDGKMRLAVVGPRGGAKALTGMLRF
;
A
#
# COMPACT_ATOMS: atom_id res chain seq x y z
N THR A 1 0.05 11.88 -10.27
CA THR A 1 -1.10 11.34 -9.52
C THR A 1 -0.90 9.85 -9.34
N GLY A 2 -1.62 9.19 -8.44
CA GLY A 2 -1.49 7.75 -8.18
C GLY A 2 -2.63 7.23 -7.32
N ALA A 3 -2.65 5.92 -7.05
CA ALA A 3 -3.63 5.28 -6.19
C ALA A 3 -2.95 4.24 -5.28
N LEU A 4 -3.31 4.24 -4.00
CA LEU A 4 -3.07 3.11 -3.09
C LEU A 4 -4.25 2.15 -3.22
N VAL A 5 -3.97 0.87 -3.49
CA VAL A 5 -5.02 -0.11 -3.83
C VAL A 5 -4.84 -1.36 -2.99
N VAL A 6 -5.93 -1.80 -2.36
CA VAL A 6 -6.07 -3.15 -1.81
C VAL A 6 -6.87 -3.97 -2.81
N TYR A 7 -6.34 -5.13 -3.19
CA TYR A 7 -6.99 -6.06 -4.11
C TYR A 7 -7.17 -7.42 -3.42
N CYS A 8 -8.39 -7.93 -3.37
CA CYS A 8 -8.68 -9.22 -2.78
C CYS A 8 -9.85 -9.93 -3.47
N GLY A 9 -9.77 -11.25 -3.54
CA GLY A 9 -10.90 -12.13 -3.85
C GLY A 9 -11.43 -12.77 -2.57
N VAL A 10 -12.74 -12.72 -2.35
CA VAL A 10 -13.37 -13.28 -1.14
C VAL A 10 -14.64 -14.05 -1.50
N GLU A 11 -15.06 -14.95 -0.61
CA GLU A 11 -16.36 -15.62 -0.72
C GLU A 11 -17.50 -14.59 -0.72
N PRO A 12 -18.56 -14.74 -1.55
CA PRO A 12 -19.58 -13.70 -1.71
C PRO A 12 -20.34 -13.29 -0.43
N HIS A 13 -20.33 -14.13 0.61
CA HIS A 13 -20.96 -13.81 1.89
C HIS A 13 -20.04 -13.02 2.84
N LYS A 14 -18.72 -13.00 2.59
CA LYS A 14 -17.70 -12.27 3.37
C LYS A 14 -17.37 -10.89 2.80
N THR A 15 -17.99 -10.49 1.69
CA THR A 15 -17.67 -9.21 1.02
C THR A 15 -17.83 -8.00 1.94
N ASN A 16 -18.90 -7.93 2.72
CA ASN A 16 -19.13 -6.80 3.63
C ASN A 16 -18.07 -6.76 4.74
N ASP A 17 -17.74 -7.92 5.32
CA ASP A 17 -16.73 -8.00 6.38
C ASP A 17 -15.35 -7.61 5.85
N ALA A 18 -14.98 -8.08 4.65
CA ALA A 18 -13.73 -7.71 4.01
C ALA A 18 -13.63 -6.20 3.76
N VAL A 19 -14.67 -5.57 3.19
CA VAL A 19 -14.69 -4.12 2.98
C VAL A 19 -14.58 -3.37 4.29
N LYS A 20 -15.34 -3.80 5.31
CA LYS A 20 -15.29 -3.19 6.65
C LYS A 20 -13.89 -3.27 7.25
N THR A 21 -13.27 -4.44 7.23
CA THR A 21 -11.92 -4.64 7.76
C THR A 21 -10.91 -3.77 7.02
N ILE A 22 -10.94 -3.73 5.69
CA ILE A 22 -10.01 -2.90 4.89
C ILE A 22 -10.13 -1.41 5.28
N VAL A 23 -11.36 -0.91 5.44
CA VAL A 23 -11.60 0.49 5.84
C VAL A 23 -11.09 0.74 7.26
N GLN A 24 -11.28 -0.21 8.18
CA GLN A 24 -10.75 -0.13 9.54
C GLN A 24 -9.22 -0.11 9.57
N GLU A 25 -8.56 -0.91 8.74
CA GLU A 25 -7.09 -0.89 8.63
C GLU A 25 -6.60 0.48 8.09
N PHE A 26 -7.27 1.04 7.08
CA PHE A 26 -6.93 2.39 6.60
C PHE A 26 -7.16 3.47 7.66
N GLN A 27 -8.22 3.36 8.46
CA GLN A 27 -8.41 4.23 9.63
C GLN A 27 -7.26 4.07 10.62
N GLY A 28 -6.91 2.83 10.97
CA GLY A 28 -5.84 2.51 11.91
C GLY A 28 -4.48 3.04 11.49
N MET A 29 -4.19 3.13 10.18
CA MET A 29 -2.95 3.73 9.68
C MET A 29 -2.76 5.21 10.05
N HIS A 30 -3.82 5.92 10.50
CA HIS A 30 -3.71 7.29 10.99
C HIS A 30 -3.04 7.37 12.37
N GLU A 31 -2.96 6.24 13.07
CA GLU A 31 -2.22 6.09 14.31
C GLU A 31 -0.82 5.50 14.02
N ALA A 32 0.16 5.88 14.83
CA ALA A 32 1.52 5.35 14.66
C ALA A 32 1.53 3.85 14.96
N PRO A 33 2.02 2.99 14.05
CA PRO A 33 2.12 1.56 14.30
C PRO A 33 3.17 1.27 15.37
N SER A 34 3.17 0.04 15.88
CA SER A 34 4.26 -0.41 16.73
C SER A 34 5.59 -0.50 15.96
N GLU A 35 6.71 -0.28 16.65
CA GLU A 35 8.05 -0.48 16.06
C GLU A 35 8.22 -1.90 15.50
N GLN A 36 7.65 -2.91 16.16
CA GLN A 36 7.72 -4.30 15.72
C GLN A 36 7.02 -4.50 14.37
N GLU A 37 5.84 -3.91 14.20
CA GLU A 37 5.07 -3.99 12.97
C GLU A 37 5.77 -3.23 11.83
N LEU A 38 6.23 -2.01 12.09
CA LEU A 38 6.98 -1.23 11.11
C LEU A 38 8.28 -1.93 10.70
N ASN A 39 9.02 -2.51 11.65
CA ASN A 39 10.21 -3.29 11.35
C ASN A 39 9.89 -4.47 10.43
N LYS A 40 8.82 -5.21 10.70
CA LYS A 40 8.37 -6.30 9.83
C LYS A 40 8.04 -5.82 8.41
N ALA A 41 7.37 -4.67 8.28
CA ALA A 41 7.06 -4.09 6.97
C ALA A 41 8.31 -3.62 6.21
N ARG A 42 9.28 -3.01 6.91
CA ARG A 42 10.58 -2.62 6.33
C ARG A 42 11.33 -3.84 5.81
N GLU A 43 11.51 -4.87 6.63
CA GLU A 43 12.21 -6.10 6.22
C GLU A 43 11.53 -6.80 5.04
N TYR A 44 10.19 -6.86 5.03
CA TYR A 44 9.44 -7.41 3.91
C TYR A 44 9.68 -6.63 2.61
N SER A 45 9.70 -5.30 2.69
CA SER A 45 9.93 -4.42 1.55
C SER A 45 11.36 -4.54 1.01
N LYS A 46 12.35 -4.55 1.91
CA LYS A 46 13.77 -4.75 1.57
C LYS A 46 14.00 -6.12 0.92
N GLY A 47 13.48 -7.19 1.51
CA GLY A 47 13.60 -8.54 0.96
C GLY A 47 12.99 -8.65 -0.44
N THR A 48 11.82 -8.06 -0.65
CA THR A 48 11.16 -8.04 -1.97
C THR A 48 11.98 -7.27 -3.01
N LEU A 49 12.56 -6.13 -2.63
CA LEU A 49 13.44 -5.35 -3.51
C LEU A 49 14.66 -6.16 -3.93
N LEU A 50 15.37 -6.74 -2.96
CA LEU A 50 16.60 -7.49 -3.21
C LEU A 50 16.36 -8.71 -4.10
N LEU A 51 15.31 -9.49 -3.83
CA LEU A 51 14.93 -10.63 -4.67
C LEU A 51 14.63 -10.22 -6.13
N ARG A 52 14.04 -9.03 -6.34
CA ARG A 52 13.82 -8.52 -7.71
C ARG A 52 15.11 -8.19 -8.44
N MET A 53 16.20 -7.91 -7.74
CA MET A 53 17.49 -7.57 -8.36
C MET A 53 18.23 -8.80 -8.90
N GLU A 54 17.71 -10.01 -8.68
CA GLU A 54 18.28 -11.27 -9.23
C GLU A 54 17.88 -11.53 -10.69
N ASP A 55 16.80 -10.91 -11.18
CA ASP A 55 16.37 -11.01 -12.58
C ASP A 55 16.81 -9.78 -13.39
N THR A 56 17.54 -10.02 -14.48
CA THR A 56 18.11 -8.94 -15.30
C THR A 56 17.06 -8.07 -15.99
N ARG A 57 15.85 -8.59 -16.28
CA ARG A 57 14.76 -7.78 -16.84
C ARG A 57 14.14 -6.89 -15.77
N ALA A 58 14.02 -7.38 -14.54
CA ALA A 58 13.58 -6.59 -13.40
C ALA A 58 14.58 -5.46 -13.10
N VAL A 59 15.88 -5.74 -13.14
CA VAL A 59 16.93 -4.70 -13.01
C VAL A 59 16.81 -3.65 -14.13
N ALA A 60 16.71 -4.07 -15.39
CA ALA A 60 16.57 -3.13 -16.51
C ALA A 60 15.31 -2.25 -16.37
N SER A 61 14.19 -2.85 -15.95
CA SER A 61 12.93 -2.13 -15.72
C SER A 61 13.04 -1.15 -14.55
N TRP A 62 13.75 -1.52 -13.48
CA TRP A 62 14.00 -0.66 -12.33
C TRP A 62 14.82 0.57 -12.70
N LEU A 63 15.94 0.39 -13.41
CA LEU A 63 16.80 1.49 -13.86
C LEU A 63 16.03 2.41 -14.82
N GLY A 64 15.38 1.83 -15.83
CA GLY A 64 14.64 2.59 -16.82
C GLY A 64 13.47 3.38 -16.24
N ALA A 65 12.70 2.79 -15.31
CA ALA A 65 11.58 3.50 -14.67
C ALA A 65 12.06 4.67 -13.80
N GLN A 66 13.16 4.51 -13.06
CA GLN A 66 13.73 5.59 -12.26
C GLN A 66 14.25 6.72 -13.14
N GLU A 67 15.01 6.41 -14.19
CA GLU A 67 15.52 7.43 -15.13
C GLU A 67 14.37 8.21 -15.78
N LEU A 68 13.35 7.50 -16.28
CA LEU A 68 12.20 8.12 -16.97
C LEU A 68 11.31 8.98 -16.06
N LEU A 69 11.19 8.63 -14.78
CA LEU A 69 10.25 9.28 -13.86
C LEU A 69 10.92 10.27 -12.91
N GLN A 70 12.22 10.10 -12.63
CA GLN A 70 12.93 10.82 -11.56
C GLN A 70 14.23 11.45 -12.04
N GLU A 71 14.71 11.17 -13.26
CA GLU A 71 16.00 11.63 -13.80
C GLU A 71 17.19 11.34 -12.87
N ASN A 72 17.01 10.36 -11.98
CA ASN A 72 17.98 9.95 -10.97
C ASN A 72 17.75 8.49 -10.63
N VAL A 73 18.82 7.70 -10.72
CA VAL A 73 18.77 6.26 -10.50
C VAL A 73 19.41 5.94 -9.16
N ARG A 74 18.57 5.60 -8.17
CA ARG A 74 19.07 5.11 -6.87
C ARG A 74 19.47 3.64 -6.97
N THR A 75 20.56 3.33 -6.30
CA THR A 75 21.01 1.97 -6.04
C THR A 75 20.07 1.26 -5.06
N PRO A 76 20.03 -0.09 -5.06
CA PRO A 76 19.26 -0.84 -4.07
C PRO A 76 19.63 -0.47 -2.63
N ASP A 77 20.92 -0.25 -2.34
CA ASP A 77 21.41 0.10 -0.99
C ASP A 77 20.91 1.49 -0.54
N GLU A 78 20.86 2.47 -1.45
CA GLU A 78 20.28 3.78 -1.13
C GLU A 78 18.78 3.68 -0.80
N VAL A 79 18.04 2.86 -1.55
CA VAL A 79 16.61 2.64 -1.29
C VAL A 79 16.40 1.88 0.02
N VAL A 80 17.26 0.91 0.34
CA VAL A 80 17.27 0.24 1.64
C VAL A 80 17.49 1.24 2.78
N GLY A 81 18.46 2.15 2.64
CA GLY A 81 18.71 3.20 3.63
C GLY A 81 17.50 4.13 3.82
N LEU A 82 16.78 4.47 2.74
CA LEU A 82 15.54 5.24 2.82
C LEU A 82 14.40 4.49 3.52
N LEU A 83 14.30 3.17 3.34
CA LEU A 83 13.33 2.33 4.06
C LEU A 83 13.66 2.24 5.55
N ASP A 84 14.94 2.12 5.91
CA ASP A 84 15.37 2.03 7.30
C ASP A 84 15.11 3.33 8.08
N ALA A 85 15.21 4.47 7.40
CA ALA A 85 14.96 5.79 7.97
C ALA A 85 13.47 6.09 8.26
N VAL A 86 12.54 5.25 7.83
CA VAL A 86 11.10 5.45 8.09
C VAL A 86 10.79 5.19 9.57
N GLU A 87 10.16 6.16 10.21
CA GLU A 87 9.69 6.06 11.60
C GLU A 87 8.17 5.80 11.68
N PRO A 88 7.64 5.28 12.81
CA PRO A 88 6.19 5.08 12.96
C PRO A 88 5.38 6.37 12.80
N SER A 89 5.94 7.49 13.23
CA SER A 89 5.36 8.83 13.09
C SER A 89 5.16 9.22 11.62
N ASP A 90 6.04 8.77 10.71
CA ASP A 90 5.93 9.03 9.28
C ASP A 90 4.73 8.32 8.66
N ILE A 91 4.44 7.09 9.11
CA ILE A 91 3.27 6.33 8.63
C ILE A 91 1.99 7.09 8.96
N ALA A 92 1.82 7.46 10.23
CA ALA A 92 0.67 8.25 10.69
C ALA A 92 0.59 9.58 9.93
N ARG A 93 1.71 10.30 9.78
CA ARG A 93 1.77 11.59 9.07
C ARG A 93 1.34 11.46 7.61
N VAL A 94 1.83 10.45 6.88
CA VAL A 94 1.49 10.20 5.48
C VAL A 94 0.03 9.76 5.36
N ALA A 95 -0.46 8.90 6.26
CA ALA A 95 -1.86 8.50 6.30
C ALA A 95 -2.78 9.72 6.47
N ASN A 96 -2.54 10.56 7.48
CA ASN A 96 -3.30 11.80 7.71
C ASN A 96 -3.25 12.79 6.52
N THR A 97 -2.21 12.73 5.68
CA THR A 97 -2.07 13.62 4.53
C THR A 97 -2.82 13.12 3.29
N TYR A 98 -2.81 11.79 3.05
CA TYR A 98 -3.24 11.23 1.78
C TYR A 98 -4.41 10.24 1.86
N LEU A 99 -4.63 9.61 3.00
CA LEU A 99 -5.76 8.70 3.21
C LEU A 99 -6.98 9.51 3.67
N ASP A 100 -7.81 9.83 2.70
CA ASP A 100 -9.05 10.58 2.88
C ASP A 100 -10.22 9.68 2.46
N ASP A 101 -11.14 9.42 3.39
CA ASP A 101 -12.28 8.55 3.16
C ASP A 101 -13.18 9.07 2.02
N GLY A 102 -13.29 10.38 1.86
CA GLY A 102 -13.98 11.05 0.76
C GLY A 102 -13.34 10.82 -0.61
N LYS A 103 -12.10 10.35 -0.65
CA LYS A 103 -11.38 10.00 -1.89
C LYS A 103 -11.32 8.50 -2.16
N MET A 104 -11.84 7.66 -1.26
CA MET A 104 -11.87 6.22 -1.46
C MET A 104 -12.78 5.81 -2.61
N ARG A 105 -12.34 4.82 -3.39
CA ARG A 105 -13.09 4.25 -4.51
C ARG A 105 -13.07 2.73 -4.40
N LEU A 106 -14.21 2.12 -4.69
CA LEU A 106 -14.39 0.67 -4.63
C LEU A 106 -14.88 0.16 -5.99
N ALA A 107 -14.26 -0.91 -6.47
CA ALA A 107 -14.73 -1.69 -7.60
C ALA A 107 -14.95 -3.14 -7.13
N VAL A 108 -16.13 -3.69 -7.41
CA VAL A 108 -16.49 -5.07 -7.04
C VAL A 108 -17.09 -5.77 -8.24
N VAL A 109 -16.61 -6.98 -8.52
CA VAL A 109 -17.15 -7.87 -9.54
C VAL A 109 -17.62 -9.14 -8.85
N GLY A 110 -18.90 -9.49 -8.98
CA GLY A 110 -19.42 -10.71 -8.35
C GLY A 110 -20.95 -10.84 -8.39
N PRO A 111 -21.47 -11.99 -7.91
CA PRO A 111 -22.89 -12.35 -8.02
C PRO A 111 -23.84 -11.49 -7.17
N ARG A 112 -23.32 -10.72 -6.22
CA ARG A 112 -24.10 -9.80 -5.37
C ARG A 112 -23.82 -8.35 -5.79
N GLY A 113 -24.73 -7.76 -6.55
CA GLY A 113 -24.66 -6.39 -7.10
C GLY A 113 -24.93 -5.27 -6.09
N GLY A 114 -24.27 -5.28 -4.94
CA GLY A 114 -24.49 -4.33 -3.86
C GLY A 114 -23.55 -3.12 -3.82
N ALA A 115 -23.04 -2.62 -4.96
CA ALA A 115 -22.07 -1.51 -4.96
C ALA A 115 -22.56 -0.28 -4.16
N LYS A 116 -23.86 0.04 -4.24
CA LYS A 116 -24.48 1.12 -3.44
C LYS A 116 -24.42 0.87 -1.93
N ALA A 117 -24.66 -0.36 -1.48
CA ALA A 117 -24.62 -0.69 -0.05
C ALA A 117 -23.18 -0.62 0.49
N LEU A 118 -22.21 -1.07 -0.30
CA LEU A 118 -20.79 -1.07 0.08
C LEU A 118 -20.17 0.33 0.05
N THR A 119 -20.65 1.23 -0.81
CA THR A 119 -20.14 2.61 -0.88
C THR A 119 -20.36 3.36 0.43
N GLY A 120 -21.47 3.07 1.14
CA GLY A 120 -21.73 3.65 2.46
C GLY A 120 -20.74 3.21 3.55
N MET A 121 -20.00 2.13 3.32
CA MET A 121 -19.00 1.57 4.25
C MET A 121 -17.61 2.18 4.07
N LEU A 122 -17.36 2.98 3.03
CA LEU A 122 -16.06 3.58 2.73
C LEU A 122 -15.81 4.86 3.54
N ARG A 123 -16.05 4.79 4.85
CA ARG A 123 -15.96 5.95 5.76
C ARG A 123 -15.30 5.55 7.06
N PHE A 124 -14.53 6.47 7.63
CA PHE A 124 -13.91 6.31 8.93
C PHE A 124 -13.81 7.64 9.69
#